data_AF-A0A2H0S3J2-F1
#
_entry.id   AF-A0A2H0S3J2-F1
#
_cell.length_a   1.000
_cell.length_b   1.000
_cell.length_c   1.000
_cell.angle_alpha   90.00
_cell.angle_beta   90.00
_cell.angle_gamma   90.00
#
_symmetry.space_group_name_H-M   'P 1'
#
loop_
_entity.id
_entity.type
_entity.pdbx_description
1 polymer ?
#
loop_
_entity_poly.entity_id
_entity_poly.type
_entity_poly.pdbx_seq_one_letter_code
_entity_poly.pdbx_strand_id
1 'polypeptide(L)'
;MAYYLQYIKDHSSELQVIIPIVALCLTAIGTVVWFLVRRWFFGERKGGKQSGISAGRDLSISGGVVAAGDAKLEAEVIGGDKTVFHQQNFILRLAEKPVANPPAEPQDKEGRGKVEKIMQRALTPVNKEELKRIFQSTRDKALKIQIVLIFGSGIDPSMDTVTELIEMTSEAIPYAEAAMAIPQVAALHAYKGTYYTLLFTYEFQEYNIKLLSPRGDHPGMMEFYKRELDFKDTYSQECLQKAEAIAREAGDHDATAAVYMAMGQSAAHRAATFAAGDIPRRLEEKTKMRRAFALAEQVYRAAADKLPHGGELEIANVKHNLANCLRMLGKDEAAEAKTVAADVLSIAKKHGDRALAWKAEFLMGRLNGEAIPDYYNGEKGDDLL
;
A
#
# COMPACT_ATOMS: atom_id res chain seq x y z
N MET A 1 -11.15 -60.38 5.77
CA MET A 1 -9.89 -60.80 5.10
C MET A 1 -10.09 -61.09 3.61
N ALA A 2 -10.98 -62.00 3.21
CA ALA A 2 -11.20 -62.34 1.80
C ALA A 2 -11.65 -61.16 0.91
N TYR A 3 -12.50 -60.27 1.43
CA TYR A 3 -12.95 -59.06 0.72
C TYR A 3 -11.81 -58.05 0.46
N TYR A 4 -10.91 -57.87 1.43
CA TYR A 4 -9.74 -56.98 1.30
C TYR A 4 -8.71 -57.52 0.31
N LEU A 5 -8.50 -58.85 0.29
CA LEU A 5 -7.60 -59.49 -0.67
C LEU A 5 -8.13 -59.38 -2.10
N GLN A 6 -9.46 -59.47 -2.28
CA GLN A 6 -10.08 -59.27 -3.58
C GLN A 6 -9.98 -57.81 -4.04
N TYR A 7 -10.24 -56.84 -3.15
CA TYR A 7 -10.09 -55.42 -3.46
C TYR A 7 -8.66 -55.04 -3.87
N ILE A 8 -7.65 -55.54 -3.16
CA ILE A 8 -6.23 -55.32 -3.50
C ILE A 8 -5.87 -55.95 -4.85
N LYS A 9 -6.44 -57.12 -5.16
CA LYS A 9 -6.21 -57.80 -6.44
C LYS A 9 -6.81 -57.00 -7.60
N ASP A 10 -8.03 -56.50 -7.43
CA ASP A 10 -8.78 -55.76 -8.44
C ASP A 10 -8.20 -54.36 -8.70
N HIS A 11 -7.50 -53.77 -7.73
CA HIS A 11 -6.87 -52.43 -7.85
C HIS A 11 -5.33 -52.48 -7.81
N SER A 12 -4.74 -53.64 -8.08
CA SER A 12 -3.30 -53.86 -7.94
C SER A 12 -2.46 -52.97 -8.87
N SER A 13 -2.97 -52.60 -10.05
CA SER A 13 -2.34 -51.66 -10.98
C SER A 13 -2.37 -50.20 -10.48
N GLU A 14 -3.45 -49.78 -9.83
CA GLU A 14 -3.57 -48.43 -9.25
C GLU A 14 -2.71 -48.30 -7.99
N LEU A 15 -2.66 -49.36 -7.17
CA LEU A 15 -1.82 -49.41 -5.98
C LEU A 15 -0.32 -49.38 -6.31
N GLN A 16 0.10 -49.94 -7.46
CA GLN A 16 1.48 -49.83 -7.94
C GLN A 16 1.92 -48.39 -8.23
N VAL A 17 0.99 -47.48 -8.52
CA VAL A 17 1.28 -46.05 -8.75
C VAL A 17 1.20 -45.26 -7.44
N ILE A 18 0.26 -45.60 -6.55
CA ILE A 18 0.04 -44.87 -5.29
C ILE A 18 1.14 -45.15 -4.26
N ILE A 19 1.63 -46.40 -4.16
CA ILE A 19 2.63 -46.78 -3.15
C ILE A 19 3.95 -45.98 -3.30
N PRO A 20 4.54 -45.82 -4.50
CA PRO A 20 5.71 -44.97 -4.70
C PRO A 20 5.47 -43.50 -4.31
N ILE A 21 4.29 -42.95 -4.62
CA ILE A 21 3.94 -41.56 -4.32
C ILE A 21 3.86 -41.34 -2.81
N VAL A 22 3.20 -42.25 -2.08
CA VAL A 22 3.11 -42.18 -0.62
C VAL A 22 4.50 -42.31 0.03
N ALA A 23 5.34 -43.23 -0.47
CA ALA A 23 6.72 -43.38 0.02
C ALA A 23 7.56 -42.10 -0.22
N LEU A 24 7.39 -41.44 -1.36
CA LEU A 24 8.10 -40.20 -1.70
C LEU A 24 7.65 -39.03 -0.81
N CYS A 25 6.34 -38.91 -0.55
CA CYS A 25 5.78 -37.91 0.36
C CYS A 25 6.28 -38.11 1.80
N LEU A 26 6.31 -39.35 2.31
CA LEU A 26 6.82 -39.64 3.64
C LEU A 26 8.32 -39.35 3.77
N THR A 27 9.10 -39.59 2.72
CA THR A 27 10.54 -39.28 2.68
C THR A 27 10.78 -37.77 2.68
N ALA A 28 9.99 -37.00 1.91
CA ALA A 28 10.07 -35.54 1.89
C ALA A 28 9.70 -34.92 3.25
N ILE A 29 8.63 -35.41 3.89
CA ILE A 29 8.23 -34.98 5.23
C ILE A 29 9.34 -35.31 6.24
N GLY A 30 9.90 -36.52 6.21
CA GLY A 30 11.02 -36.91 7.08
C GLY A 30 12.25 -36.01 6.92
N THR A 31 12.56 -35.60 5.68
CA THR A 31 13.70 -34.70 5.39
C THR A 31 13.48 -33.29 5.92
N VAL A 32 12.26 -32.74 5.77
CA VAL A 32 11.89 -31.43 6.30
C VAL A 32 11.90 -31.44 7.83
N VAL A 33 11.30 -32.45 8.45
CA VAL A 33 11.29 -32.61 9.92
C VAL A 33 12.73 -32.74 10.44
N TRP A 34 13.59 -33.53 9.78
CA TRP A 34 15.00 -33.65 10.16
C TRP A 34 15.76 -32.31 10.05
N PHE A 35 15.53 -31.52 9.00
CA PHE A 35 16.15 -30.20 8.85
C PHE A 35 15.69 -29.21 9.93
N LEU A 36 14.40 -29.22 10.27
CA LEU A 36 13.84 -28.37 11.32
C LEU A 36 14.38 -28.76 12.70
N VAL A 37 14.42 -30.05 13.01
CA VAL A 37 15.00 -30.58 14.26
C VAL A 37 16.50 -30.26 14.33
N ARG A 38 17.25 -30.47 13.25
CA ARG A 38 18.69 -30.15 13.21
C ARG A 38 18.94 -28.67 13.42
N ARG A 39 18.14 -27.78 12.80
CA ARG A 39 18.26 -26.33 12.99
C ARG A 39 17.92 -25.90 14.42
N TRP A 40 16.97 -26.57 15.07
CA TRP A 40 16.54 -26.23 16.42
C TRP A 40 17.52 -26.72 17.49
N PHE A 41 18.12 -27.90 17.32
CA PHE A 41 19.07 -28.46 18.29
C PHE A 41 20.54 -28.10 18.03
N PHE A 42 20.92 -27.85 16.78
CA PHE A 42 22.33 -27.63 16.40
C PHE A 42 22.57 -26.26 15.74
N GLY A 43 21.75 -25.26 16.06
CA GLY A 43 21.86 -23.90 15.53
C GLY A 43 23.31 -23.40 15.52
N GLU A 44 23.91 -23.36 14.32
CA GLU A 44 25.24 -22.82 14.08
C GLU A 44 25.28 -21.34 14.50
N ARG A 45 25.97 -21.06 15.61
CA ARG A 45 26.47 -19.72 15.90
C ARG A 45 27.48 -19.34 14.82
N LYS A 46 27.05 -18.62 13.78
CA LYS A 46 27.99 -17.91 12.90
C LYS A 46 28.52 -16.67 13.62
N GLY A 47 29.64 -16.85 14.31
CA GLY A 47 30.50 -15.77 14.80
C GLY A 47 31.95 -16.26 14.82
N GLY A 48 32.82 -15.67 13.99
CA GLY A 48 34.24 -16.01 14.00
C GLY A 48 34.98 -15.51 12.77
N LYS A 49 35.47 -14.26 12.85
CA LYS A 49 36.47 -13.67 11.95
C LYS A 49 37.73 -14.55 11.92
N GLN A 50 38.25 -14.81 10.72
CA GLN A 50 39.60 -15.32 10.55
C GLN A 50 40.64 -14.21 10.73
N SER A 51 41.74 -14.66 11.32
CA SER A 51 42.96 -14.01 11.78
C SER A 51 43.83 -13.37 10.70
N GLY A 52 44.55 -12.31 11.08
CA GLY A 52 45.77 -11.81 10.45
C GLY A 52 46.60 -11.01 11.46
N ILE A 53 47.85 -11.44 11.66
CA ILE A 53 48.77 -11.13 12.76
C ILE A 53 49.60 -9.86 12.45
N SER A 54 49.84 -8.97 13.44
CA SER A 54 51.18 -8.69 13.98
C SER A 54 51.29 -7.42 14.86
N ALA A 55 51.99 -7.62 15.98
CA ALA A 55 52.89 -6.69 16.69
C ALA A 55 52.33 -5.43 17.40
N GLY A 56 52.15 -5.57 18.71
CA GLY A 56 53.04 -4.91 19.68
C GLY A 56 52.70 -3.48 20.13
N ARG A 57 52.18 -3.36 21.35
CA ARG A 57 52.83 -2.68 22.50
C ARG A 57 51.87 -2.60 23.68
N ASP A 58 52.44 -2.86 24.86
CA ASP A 58 51.88 -2.67 26.19
C ASP A 58 51.31 -1.26 26.40
N LEU A 59 50.23 -1.16 27.20
CA LEU A 59 50.12 -0.25 28.35
C LEU A 59 48.79 -0.43 29.10
N SER A 60 48.92 -0.96 30.33
CA SER A 60 48.23 -0.59 31.58
C SER A 60 46.73 -0.24 31.63
N ILE A 61 45.97 -1.12 32.28
CA ILE A 61 45.17 -0.93 33.51
C ILE A 61 44.64 0.50 33.81
N SER A 62 43.31 0.65 33.75
CA SER A 62 42.41 1.20 34.80
C SER A 62 40.97 1.12 34.23
N GLY A 63 39.98 0.44 34.82
CA GLY A 63 39.58 0.49 36.23
C GLY A 63 38.58 1.64 36.41
N GLY A 64 37.29 1.40 36.16
CA GLY A 64 36.25 2.44 36.25
C GLY A 64 34.84 1.88 36.16
N VAL A 65 34.36 1.32 37.26
CA VAL A 65 32.95 1.02 37.53
C VAL A 65 32.28 2.31 38.01
N VAL A 66 31.25 2.79 37.31
CA VAL A 66 30.27 3.77 37.82
C VAL A 66 28.93 3.42 37.16
N ALA A 67 28.12 2.62 37.84
CA ALA A 67 26.96 3.02 38.65
C ALA A 67 25.69 3.24 37.82
N ALA A 68 24.76 2.32 38.00
CA ALA A 68 23.36 2.49 37.67
C ALA A 68 22.80 3.69 38.44
N GLY A 69 22.19 4.63 37.72
CA GLY A 69 21.54 5.80 38.27
C GLY A 69 20.24 6.02 37.52
N ASP A 70 19.17 6.10 38.29
CA ASP A 70 17.78 6.28 37.88
C ASP A 70 17.57 7.34 36.79
N ALA A 71 16.79 6.98 35.77
CA ALA A 71 16.08 7.93 34.94
C ALA A 71 14.61 7.53 34.88
N LYS A 72 13.92 7.91 35.95
CA LYS A 72 12.48 8.10 36.00
C LYS A 72 12.15 9.25 35.06
N LEU A 73 11.75 8.95 33.82
CA LEU A 73 11.25 9.95 32.86
C LEU A 73 9.73 9.81 32.79
N GLU A 74 9.12 10.58 33.70
CA GLU A 74 7.87 11.32 33.56
C GLU A 74 6.97 10.92 32.38
N ALA A 75 6.03 10.04 32.69
CA ALA A 75 4.73 10.03 32.07
C ALA A 75 3.95 11.26 32.59
N GLU A 76 3.96 12.37 31.84
CA GLU A 76 2.97 13.42 32.02
C GLU A 76 2.81 14.26 30.75
N VAL A 77 1.56 14.35 30.30
CA VAL A 77 1.00 15.37 29.38
C VAL A 77 1.42 15.30 27.90
N ILE A 78 0.80 14.37 27.15
CA ILE A 78 0.44 14.63 25.75
C ILE A 78 -1.06 14.91 25.72
N GLY A 79 -1.40 16.13 26.13
CA GLY A 79 -2.69 16.73 25.80
C GLY A 79 -2.83 16.83 24.29
N GLY A 80 -4.02 16.51 23.80
CA GLY A 80 -4.31 16.30 22.39
C GLY A 80 -3.78 17.39 21.45
N ASP A 81 -3.02 16.97 20.46
CA ASP A 81 -2.63 17.81 19.33
C ASP A 81 -2.95 17.07 18.03
N LYS A 82 -3.71 17.76 17.17
CA LYS A 82 -4.46 17.21 16.03
C LYS A 82 -3.54 16.92 14.83
N THR A 83 -2.79 15.83 14.86
CA THR A 83 -2.00 15.38 13.70
C THR A 83 -2.88 14.62 12.69
N VAL A 84 -3.55 15.35 11.80
CA VAL A 84 -4.23 14.82 10.62
C VAL A 84 -3.19 14.57 9.51
N PHE A 85 -3.20 13.38 8.91
CA PHE A 85 -2.15 12.92 8.00
C PHE A 85 -2.25 13.65 6.65
N HIS A 86 -1.19 14.25 6.12
CA HIS A 86 -1.34 15.15 4.96
C HIS A 86 -1.50 14.50 3.55
N GLN A 87 -1.43 13.17 3.41
CA GLN A 87 -2.05 12.49 2.26
C GLN A 87 -3.58 12.54 2.35
N GLN A 88 -4.11 12.71 3.57
CA GLN A 88 -5.54 12.86 3.84
C GLN A 88 -6.02 14.29 3.58
N ASN A 89 -5.23 15.36 3.70
CA ASN A 89 -5.81 16.71 3.66
C ASN A 89 -6.60 17.03 2.38
N PHE A 90 -6.11 16.70 1.18
CA PHE A 90 -6.90 16.98 -0.04
C PHE A 90 -8.07 15.99 -0.23
N ILE A 91 -7.91 14.73 0.19
CA ILE A 91 -8.97 13.70 0.09
C ILE A 91 -10.07 13.98 1.10
N LEU A 92 -9.70 14.43 2.30
CA LEU A 92 -10.60 14.97 3.30
C LEU A 92 -11.24 16.24 2.77
N ARG A 93 -10.50 17.17 2.12
CA ARG A 93 -11.14 18.33 1.45
C ARG A 93 -12.16 17.88 0.40
N LEU A 94 -11.90 16.84 -0.39
CA LEU A 94 -12.87 16.28 -1.34
C LEU A 94 -14.04 15.55 -0.66
N ALA A 95 -13.79 14.87 0.46
CA ALA A 95 -14.80 14.17 1.25
C ALA A 95 -15.67 15.12 2.10
N GLU A 96 -15.11 16.27 2.49
CA GLU A 96 -15.77 17.36 3.22
C GLU A 96 -16.51 18.32 2.29
N LYS A 97 -16.16 18.34 0.99
CA LYS A 97 -16.88 19.15 0.00
C LYS A 97 -18.36 18.74 -0.01
N PRO A 98 -19.28 19.69 0.21
CA PRO A 98 -20.69 19.39 0.16
C PRO A 98 -21.06 18.87 -1.22
N VAL A 99 -21.84 17.81 -1.24
CA VAL A 99 -22.46 17.28 -2.45
C VAL A 99 -23.46 18.33 -2.93
N ALA A 100 -23.31 18.82 -4.17
CA ALA A 100 -24.07 19.96 -4.69
C ALA A 100 -25.58 19.75 -4.60
N ASN A 101 -26.06 18.56 -4.98
CA ASN A 101 -27.45 18.16 -4.87
C ASN A 101 -27.55 16.86 -4.08
N PRO A 102 -27.51 16.92 -2.73
CA PRO A 102 -27.58 15.70 -1.94
C PRO A 102 -28.92 15.01 -2.20
N PRO A 103 -28.93 13.68 -2.37
CA PRO A 103 -30.18 12.95 -2.59
C PRO A 103 -31.15 13.23 -1.43
N ALA A 104 -32.46 13.33 -1.74
CA ALA A 104 -33.53 13.67 -0.78
C ALA A 104 -33.77 12.58 0.30
N GLU A 105 -32.84 11.64 0.46
CA GLU A 105 -32.95 10.50 1.35
C GLU A 105 -32.68 10.89 2.82
N PRO A 106 -33.19 10.10 3.78
CA PRO A 106 -32.96 10.35 5.19
C PRO A 106 -31.45 10.37 5.51
N GLN A 107 -30.99 11.44 6.16
CA GLN A 107 -29.61 11.53 6.61
C GLN A 107 -29.35 10.61 7.80
N ASP A 108 -28.30 9.81 7.70
CA ASP A 108 -27.84 8.95 8.78
C ASP A 108 -26.95 9.74 9.75
N LYS A 109 -27.59 10.47 10.66
CA LYS A 109 -26.89 11.34 11.62
C LYS A 109 -25.94 10.56 12.53
N GLU A 110 -26.30 9.35 12.92
CA GLU A 110 -25.46 8.50 13.77
C GLU A 110 -24.23 8.02 13.00
N GLY A 111 -24.42 7.49 11.79
CA GLY A 111 -23.35 7.06 10.91
C GLY A 111 -22.37 8.20 10.60
N ARG A 112 -22.89 9.40 10.28
CA ARG A 112 -22.07 10.61 10.06
C ARG A 112 -21.21 10.96 11.28
N GLY A 113 -21.80 10.98 12.47
CA GLY A 113 -21.06 11.28 13.70
C GLY A 113 -19.96 10.26 14.01
N LYS A 114 -20.13 8.99 13.62
CA LYS A 114 -19.08 7.97 13.73
C LYS A 114 -17.98 8.18 12.70
N VAL A 115 -18.34 8.44 11.43
CA VAL A 115 -17.39 8.70 10.35
C VAL A 115 -16.54 9.94 10.66
N GLU A 116 -17.13 11.03 11.13
CA GLU A 116 -16.41 12.24 11.53
C GLU A 116 -15.38 11.97 12.64
N LYS A 117 -15.74 11.16 13.64
CA LYS A 117 -14.79 10.74 14.70
C LYS A 117 -13.65 9.89 14.14
N ILE A 118 -13.92 9.05 13.14
CA ILE A 118 -12.89 8.24 12.47
C ILE A 118 -11.96 9.12 11.63
N MET A 119 -12.49 10.11 10.90
CA MET A 119 -11.69 11.06 10.11
C MET A 119 -10.69 11.85 10.96
N GLN A 120 -10.99 12.07 12.24
CA GLN A 120 -10.10 12.75 13.19
C GLN A 120 -9.02 11.82 13.78
N ARG A 121 -9.03 10.53 13.43
CA ARG A 121 -8.14 9.49 13.96
C ARG A 121 -7.36 8.82 12.83
N ALA A 122 -6.39 7.99 13.19
CA ALA A 122 -5.73 7.11 12.23
C ALA A 122 -6.72 6.08 11.66
N LEU A 123 -6.58 5.74 10.38
CA LEU A 123 -7.32 4.66 9.71
C LEU A 123 -6.77 3.29 10.13
N THR A 124 -6.94 2.94 11.41
CA THR A 124 -6.63 1.61 11.93
C THR A 124 -7.58 0.57 11.34
N PRO A 125 -7.23 -0.72 11.32
CA PRO A 125 -8.14 -1.72 10.77
C PRO A 125 -9.46 -1.87 11.52
N VAL A 126 -9.49 -1.64 12.84
CA VAL A 126 -10.75 -1.49 13.60
C VAL A 126 -11.62 -0.36 13.02
N ASN A 127 -11.02 0.80 12.73
CA ASN A 127 -11.74 1.92 12.15
C ASN A 127 -12.17 1.65 10.70
N LYS A 128 -11.36 0.94 9.91
CA LYS A 128 -11.72 0.52 8.54
C LYS A 128 -12.90 -0.44 8.54
N GLU A 129 -12.90 -1.45 9.41
CA GLU A 129 -14.03 -2.36 9.55
C GLU A 129 -15.30 -1.64 10.03
N GLU A 130 -15.17 -0.64 10.91
CA GLU A 130 -16.32 0.21 11.27
C GLU A 130 -16.85 1.00 10.06
N LEU A 131 -15.98 1.58 9.24
CA LEU A 131 -16.38 2.29 8.02
C LEU A 131 -17.11 1.36 7.05
N LYS A 132 -16.63 0.12 6.85
CA LYS A 132 -17.30 -0.89 6.02
C LYS A 132 -18.69 -1.23 6.56
N ARG A 133 -18.80 -1.46 7.87
CA ARG A 133 -20.10 -1.73 8.52
C ARG A 133 -21.09 -0.59 8.28
N ILE A 134 -20.66 0.66 8.50
CA ILE A 134 -21.50 1.84 8.25
C ILE A 134 -21.90 1.90 6.77
N PHE A 135 -20.95 1.70 5.85
CA PHE A 135 -21.20 1.70 4.40
C PHE A 135 -22.27 0.68 3.99
N GLN A 136 -22.20 -0.54 4.54
CA GLN A 136 -23.13 -1.62 4.25
C GLN A 136 -24.51 -1.37 4.86
N SER A 137 -24.58 -0.80 6.08
CA SER A 137 -25.85 -0.60 6.78
C SER A 137 -26.59 0.69 6.40
N THR A 138 -25.88 1.72 5.98
CA THR A 138 -26.46 3.04 5.76
C THR A 138 -27.22 3.12 4.42
N ARG A 139 -28.32 3.87 4.42
CA ARG A 139 -29.01 4.29 3.18
C ARG A 139 -28.58 5.68 2.73
N ASP A 140 -27.77 6.39 3.52
CA ASP A 140 -27.30 7.73 3.19
C ASP A 140 -26.22 7.64 2.10
N LYS A 141 -26.62 7.87 0.86
CA LYS A 141 -25.74 7.82 -0.32
C LYS A 141 -24.57 8.80 -0.23
N ALA A 142 -24.77 9.98 0.35
CA ALA A 142 -23.69 10.96 0.51
C ALA A 142 -22.67 10.45 1.54
N LEU A 143 -23.12 9.79 2.60
CA LEU A 143 -22.24 9.12 3.55
C LEU A 143 -21.45 7.97 2.89
N LYS A 144 -22.08 7.19 2.01
CA LYS A 144 -21.39 6.15 1.23
C LYS A 144 -20.26 6.72 0.35
N ILE A 145 -20.51 7.82 -0.35
CA ILE A 145 -19.48 8.53 -1.13
C ILE A 145 -18.33 8.95 -0.21
N GLN A 146 -18.64 9.60 0.92
CA GLN A 146 -17.65 10.07 1.87
C GLN A 146 -16.77 8.93 2.40
N ILE A 147 -17.38 7.79 2.77
CA ILE A 147 -16.64 6.61 3.25
C ILE A 147 -15.66 6.09 2.20
N VAL A 148 -16.08 5.97 0.94
CA VAL A 148 -15.18 5.48 -0.12
C VAL A 148 -14.03 6.44 -0.38
N LEU A 149 -14.28 7.76 -0.34
CA LEU A 149 -13.23 8.75 -0.44
C LEU A 149 -12.22 8.62 0.71
N ILE A 150 -12.69 8.38 1.94
CA ILE A 150 -11.81 8.14 3.10
C ILE A 150 -10.91 6.91 2.85
N PHE A 151 -11.44 5.81 2.32
CA PHE A 151 -10.63 4.63 1.98
C PHE A 151 -9.53 4.94 0.96
N GLY A 152 -9.83 5.76 -0.05
CA GLY A 152 -8.86 6.19 -1.05
C GLY A 152 -7.65 6.93 -0.46
N SER A 153 -7.75 7.46 0.76
CA SER A 153 -6.65 8.15 1.45
C SER A 153 -5.69 7.25 2.22
N GLY A 154 -6.04 5.98 2.43
CA GLY A 154 -5.36 5.11 3.39
C GLY A 154 -5.49 3.63 3.10
N ILE A 155 -5.43 3.23 1.82
CA ILE A 155 -5.41 1.82 1.47
C ILE A 155 -4.13 1.16 2.02
N ASP A 156 -4.32 0.02 2.67
CA ASP A 156 -3.29 -0.90 3.06
C ASP A 156 -3.57 -2.24 2.39
N PRO A 157 -2.85 -2.59 1.32
CA PRO A 157 -3.12 -3.82 0.60
C PRO A 157 -2.87 -5.11 1.38
N SER A 158 -2.23 -5.05 2.55
CA SER A 158 -2.08 -6.22 3.45
C SER A 158 -3.31 -6.47 4.31
N MET A 159 -4.15 -5.44 4.52
CA MET A 159 -5.33 -5.49 5.37
C MET A 159 -6.64 -5.31 4.59
N ASP A 160 -6.58 -4.68 3.42
CA ASP A 160 -7.75 -4.33 2.63
C ASP A 160 -8.00 -5.33 1.50
N THR A 161 -9.24 -5.80 1.41
CA THR A 161 -9.72 -6.59 0.28
C THR A 161 -9.95 -5.68 -0.92
N VAL A 162 -9.01 -5.69 -1.87
CA VAL A 162 -9.06 -4.81 -3.07
C VAL A 162 -10.37 -4.98 -3.85
N THR A 163 -10.91 -6.19 -3.97
CA THR A 163 -12.18 -6.46 -4.64
C THR A 163 -13.36 -5.78 -3.94
N GLU A 164 -13.41 -5.81 -2.60
CA GLU A 164 -14.44 -5.12 -1.82
C GLU A 164 -14.37 -3.59 -2.06
N LEU A 165 -13.16 -3.02 -2.12
CA LEU A 165 -12.99 -1.60 -2.41
C LEU A 165 -13.44 -1.23 -3.84
N ILE A 166 -13.24 -2.13 -4.82
CA ILE A 166 -13.76 -1.95 -6.19
C ILE A 166 -15.29 -1.94 -6.20
N GLU A 167 -15.92 -2.85 -5.45
CA GLU A 167 -17.38 -2.94 -5.33
C GLU A 167 -17.95 -1.68 -4.67
N MET A 168 -17.40 -1.27 -3.52
CA MET A 168 -17.80 -0.05 -2.81
C MET A 168 -17.68 1.18 -3.70
N THR A 169 -16.58 1.28 -4.47
CA THR A 169 -16.37 2.41 -5.40
C THR A 169 -17.35 2.37 -6.57
N SER A 170 -17.64 1.18 -7.10
CA SER A 170 -18.61 1.01 -8.17
C SER A 170 -20.03 1.36 -7.72
N GLU A 171 -20.37 1.08 -6.46
CA GLU A 171 -21.65 1.48 -5.87
C GLU A 171 -21.72 3.00 -5.62
N ALA A 172 -20.62 3.62 -5.18
CA ALA A 172 -20.60 5.06 -4.86
C ALA A 172 -20.60 5.98 -6.10
N ILE A 173 -20.07 5.53 -7.25
CA ILE A 173 -19.98 6.36 -8.47
C ILE A 173 -21.37 6.87 -8.92
N PRO A 174 -22.39 6.00 -9.14
CA PRO A 174 -23.72 6.47 -9.53
C PRO A 174 -24.35 7.45 -8.53
N TYR A 175 -24.03 7.31 -7.25
CA TYR A 175 -24.51 8.25 -6.23
C TYR A 175 -23.86 9.63 -6.38
N ALA A 176 -22.56 9.68 -6.64
CA ALA A 176 -21.86 10.93 -6.89
C ALA A 176 -22.31 11.60 -8.20
N GLU A 177 -22.54 10.80 -9.26
CA GLU A 177 -23.06 11.26 -10.55
C GLU A 177 -24.47 11.85 -10.40
N ALA A 178 -25.39 11.14 -9.74
CA ALA A 178 -26.76 11.60 -9.50
C ALA A 178 -26.81 12.90 -8.68
N ALA A 179 -25.83 13.09 -7.81
CA ALA A 179 -25.73 14.26 -6.94
C ALA A 179 -24.92 15.41 -7.56
N MET A 180 -24.47 15.26 -8.82
CA MET A 180 -23.62 16.20 -9.57
C MET A 180 -22.34 16.58 -8.81
N ALA A 181 -21.79 15.64 -8.04
CA ALA A 181 -20.56 15.80 -7.28
C ALA A 181 -19.34 15.53 -8.19
N ILE A 182 -19.18 16.32 -9.25
CA ILE A 182 -18.21 16.08 -10.33
C ILE A 182 -16.78 15.82 -9.80
N PRO A 183 -16.24 16.61 -8.84
CA PRO A 183 -14.91 16.35 -8.27
C PRO A 183 -14.81 14.96 -7.60
N GLN A 184 -15.86 14.53 -6.89
CA GLN A 184 -15.92 13.24 -6.23
C GLN A 184 -16.07 12.10 -7.26
N VAL A 185 -16.83 12.29 -8.34
CA VAL A 185 -16.92 11.32 -9.44
C VAL A 185 -15.54 11.04 -10.03
N ALA A 186 -14.76 12.10 -10.29
CA ALA A 186 -13.39 11.95 -10.79
C ALA A 186 -12.51 11.17 -9.80
N ALA A 187 -12.54 11.53 -8.52
CA ALA A 187 -11.75 10.84 -7.48
C ALA A 187 -12.13 9.35 -7.36
N LEU A 188 -13.43 9.03 -7.36
CA LEU A 188 -13.91 7.65 -7.30
C LEU A 188 -13.47 6.83 -8.53
N HIS A 189 -13.52 7.39 -9.74
CA HIS A 189 -12.98 6.71 -10.92
C HIS A 189 -11.46 6.49 -10.82
N ALA A 190 -10.72 7.45 -10.28
CA ALA A 190 -9.28 7.29 -10.08
C ALA A 190 -8.95 6.21 -9.05
N TYR A 191 -9.69 6.14 -7.93
CA TYR A 191 -9.53 5.07 -6.94
C TYR A 191 -9.88 3.71 -7.51
N LYS A 192 -11.00 3.61 -8.24
CA LYS A 192 -11.36 2.37 -8.94
C LYS A 192 -10.23 1.90 -9.87
N GLY A 193 -9.69 2.81 -10.69
CA GLY A 193 -8.55 2.52 -11.55
C GLY A 193 -7.32 2.05 -10.77
N THR A 194 -7.00 2.71 -9.66
CA THR A 194 -5.88 2.33 -8.78
C THR A 194 -6.08 0.93 -8.18
N TYR A 195 -7.29 0.60 -7.72
CA TYR A 195 -7.60 -0.72 -7.17
C TYR A 195 -7.49 -1.82 -8.23
N TYR A 196 -7.95 -1.59 -9.46
CA TYR A 196 -7.70 -2.54 -10.56
C TYR A 196 -6.22 -2.68 -10.89
N THR A 197 -5.41 -1.62 -10.79
CA THR A 197 -3.95 -1.73 -10.91
C THR A 197 -3.38 -2.62 -9.81
N LEU A 198 -3.78 -2.44 -8.55
CA LEU A 198 -3.31 -3.28 -7.45
C LEU A 198 -3.67 -4.75 -7.69
N LEU A 199 -4.92 -5.03 -8.06
CA LEU A 199 -5.37 -6.39 -8.38
C LEU A 199 -4.56 -7.00 -9.54
N PHE A 200 -4.35 -6.24 -10.62
CA PHE A 200 -3.47 -6.63 -11.72
C PHE A 200 -2.06 -6.95 -11.22
N THR A 201 -1.47 -6.11 -10.36
CA THR A 201 -0.10 -6.34 -9.88
C THR A 201 0.04 -7.61 -9.05
N TYR A 202 -0.95 -7.93 -8.20
CA TYR A 202 -0.95 -9.16 -7.41
C TYR A 202 -1.12 -10.39 -8.27
N GLU A 203 -2.14 -10.40 -9.11
CA GLU A 203 -2.42 -11.55 -9.98
C GLU A 203 -1.32 -11.77 -11.02
N PHE A 204 -0.64 -10.71 -11.48
CA PHE A 204 0.49 -10.84 -12.40
C PHE A 204 1.68 -11.56 -11.76
N GLN A 205 1.95 -11.29 -10.47
CA GLN A 205 2.98 -12.01 -9.74
C GLN A 205 2.63 -13.49 -9.61
N GLU A 206 1.37 -13.80 -9.27
CA GLU A 206 0.90 -15.19 -9.22
C GLU A 206 1.01 -15.88 -10.58
N TYR A 207 0.62 -15.20 -11.65
CA TYR A 207 0.74 -15.70 -13.02
C TYR A 207 2.20 -16.04 -13.37
N ASN A 208 3.16 -15.18 -13.04
CA ASN A 208 4.57 -15.46 -13.28
C ASN A 208 5.10 -16.64 -12.45
N ILE A 209 4.67 -16.75 -11.18
CA ILE A 209 5.03 -17.90 -10.34
C ILE A 209 4.50 -19.20 -10.95
N LYS A 210 3.25 -19.19 -11.45
CA LYS A 210 2.64 -20.35 -12.13
C LYS A 210 3.37 -20.70 -13.42
N LEU A 211 3.74 -19.69 -14.22
CA LEU A 211 4.50 -19.88 -15.47
C LEU A 211 5.87 -20.56 -15.23
N LEU A 212 6.52 -20.23 -14.12
CA LEU A 212 7.82 -20.79 -13.73
C LEU A 212 7.69 -22.11 -12.96
N SER A 213 6.47 -22.54 -12.60
CA SER A 213 6.26 -23.75 -11.82
C SER A 213 6.46 -25.02 -12.68
N PRO A 214 7.30 -25.97 -12.25
CA PRO A 214 7.54 -27.21 -12.99
C PRO A 214 6.33 -28.16 -13.03
N ARG A 215 5.25 -27.85 -12.30
CA ARG A 215 4.00 -28.63 -12.31
C ARG A 215 3.08 -28.34 -13.50
N GLY A 216 3.47 -27.42 -14.39
CA GLY A 216 2.84 -27.20 -15.70
C GLY A 216 1.33 -27.07 -15.63
N ASP A 217 0.82 -25.87 -15.32
CA ASP A 217 -0.61 -25.59 -15.50
C ASP A 217 -1.00 -25.81 -16.98
N HIS A 218 -2.22 -26.31 -17.21
CA HIS A 218 -2.71 -26.55 -18.56
C HIS A 218 -2.62 -25.26 -19.41
N PRO A 219 -2.13 -25.33 -20.67
CA PRO A 219 -1.96 -24.13 -21.53
C PRO A 219 -3.22 -23.25 -21.64
N GLY A 220 -4.42 -23.86 -21.67
CA GLY A 220 -5.68 -23.12 -21.70
C GLY A 220 -5.97 -22.31 -20.43
N MET A 221 -5.50 -22.75 -19.26
CA MET A 221 -5.63 -21.98 -18.01
C MET A 221 -4.70 -20.78 -18.01
N MET A 222 -3.48 -20.91 -18.54
CA MET A 222 -2.53 -19.80 -18.64
C MET A 222 -3.02 -18.72 -19.60
N GLU A 223 -3.68 -19.11 -20.70
CA GLU A 223 -4.29 -18.16 -21.62
C GLU A 223 -5.48 -17.43 -20.98
N PHE A 224 -6.31 -18.13 -20.19
CA PHE A 224 -7.38 -17.52 -19.42
C PHE A 224 -6.83 -16.49 -18.41
N TYR A 225 -5.82 -16.85 -17.62
CA TYR A 225 -5.19 -15.92 -16.67
C TYR A 225 -4.61 -14.69 -17.35
N LYS A 226 -3.97 -14.87 -18.51
CA LYS A 226 -3.43 -13.74 -19.27
C LYS A 226 -4.55 -12.79 -19.73
N ARG A 227 -5.66 -13.32 -20.27
CA ARG A 227 -6.82 -12.50 -20.66
C ARG A 227 -7.41 -11.73 -19.49
N GLU A 228 -7.52 -12.37 -18.33
CA GLU A 228 -7.99 -11.73 -17.10
C GLU A 228 -7.06 -10.60 -16.62
N LEU A 229 -5.74 -10.76 -16.79
CA LEU A 229 -4.77 -9.71 -16.48
C LEU A 229 -4.85 -8.54 -17.47
N ASP A 230 -4.92 -8.84 -18.76
CA ASP A 230 -5.04 -7.84 -19.83
C ASP A 230 -6.33 -7.01 -19.65
N PHE A 231 -7.42 -7.65 -19.24
CA PHE A 231 -8.67 -6.96 -18.89
C PHE A 231 -8.47 -5.99 -17.72
N LYS A 232 -7.84 -6.41 -16.63
CA LYS A 232 -7.63 -5.57 -15.44
C LYS A 232 -6.70 -4.38 -15.73
N ASP A 233 -5.62 -4.59 -16.50
CA ASP A 233 -4.73 -3.50 -16.91
C ASP A 233 -5.47 -2.48 -17.80
N THR A 234 -6.21 -2.97 -18.80
CA THR A 234 -6.99 -2.12 -19.71
C THR A 234 -8.05 -1.32 -18.94
N TYR A 235 -8.86 -2.00 -18.12
CA TYR A 235 -9.94 -1.37 -17.38
C TYR A 235 -9.44 -0.38 -16.32
N SER A 236 -8.28 -0.66 -15.72
CA SER A 236 -7.60 0.30 -14.85
C SER A 236 -7.26 1.60 -15.59
N GLN A 237 -6.69 1.49 -16.79
CA GLN A 237 -6.32 2.65 -17.60
C GLN A 237 -7.55 3.43 -18.07
N GLU A 238 -8.62 2.76 -18.48
CA GLU A 238 -9.89 3.40 -18.86
C GLU A 238 -10.49 4.19 -17.69
N CYS A 239 -10.50 3.62 -16.48
CA CYS A 239 -10.98 4.31 -15.28
C CYS A 239 -10.16 5.57 -14.98
N LEU A 240 -8.83 5.49 -15.09
CA LEU A 240 -7.94 6.63 -14.87
C LEU A 240 -8.09 7.73 -15.93
N GLN A 241 -8.26 7.35 -17.21
CA GLN A 241 -8.51 8.31 -18.30
C GLN A 241 -9.88 8.98 -18.14
N LYS A 242 -10.92 8.23 -17.76
CA LYS A 242 -12.24 8.79 -17.45
C LYS A 242 -12.14 9.77 -16.28
N ALA A 243 -11.41 9.41 -15.22
CA ALA A 243 -11.18 10.30 -14.08
C ALA A 243 -10.48 11.61 -14.49
N GLU A 244 -9.47 11.53 -15.37
CA GLU A 244 -8.75 12.73 -15.85
C GLU A 244 -9.68 13.65 -16.64
N ALA A 245 -10.47 13.09 -17.56
CA ALA A 245 -11.42 13.87 -18.35
C ALA A 245 -12.41 14.62 -17.45
N ILE A 246 -13.01 13.93 -16.48
CA ILE A 246 -13.99 14.50 -15.55
C ILE A 246 -13.34 15.56 -14.64
N ALA A 247 -12.15 15.31 -14.10
CA ALA A 247 -11.47 16.27 -13.23
C ALA A 247 -11.12 17.57 -13.98
N ARG A 248 -10.65 17.44 -15.24
CA ARG A 248 -10.33 18.60 -16.07
C ARG A 248 -11.57 19.42 -16.42
N GLU A 249 -12.70 18.76 -16.70
CA GLU A 249 -13.98 19.43 -16.91
C GLU A 249 -14.47 20.14 -15.65
N ALA A 250 -14.27 19.54 -14.47
CA ALA A 250 -14.67 20.14 -13.20
C ALA A 250 -13.92 21.44 -12.88
N GLY A 251 -12.72 21.65 -13.44
CA GLY A 251 -11.85 22.79 -13.11
C GLY A 251 -11.38 22.82 -11.64
N ASP A 252 -11.55 21.70 -10.92
CA ASP A 252 -11.19 21.57 -9.51
C ASP A 252 -9.75 21.10 -9.39
N HIS A 253 -8.90 21.96 -8.82
CA HIS A 253 -7.47 21.70 -8.70
C HIS A 253 -7.16 20.52 -7.77
N ASP A 254 -7.90 20.37 -6.66
CA ASP A 254 -7.71 19.25 -5.74
C ASP A 254 -8.08 17.92 -6.41
N ALA A 255 -9.22 17.85 -7.10
CA ALA A 255 -9.62 16.64 -7.83
C ALA A 255 -8.64 16.34 -8.98
N THR A 256 -8.23 17.35 -9.75
CA THR A 256 -7.30 17.15 -10.86
C THR A 256 -5.94 16.65 -10.38
N ALA A 257 -5.37 17.25 -9.33
CA ALA A 257 -4.11 16.80 -8.76
C ALA A 257 -4.24 15.40 -8.13
N ALA A 258 -5.37 15.10 -7.47
CA ALA A 258 -5.67 13.76 -6.94
C ALA A 258 -5.64 12.69 -8.02
N VAL A 259 -6.31 12.94 -9.15
CA VAL A 259 -6.33 12.02 -10.29
C VAL A 259 -4.92 11.79 -10.84
N TYR A 260 -4.14 12.86 -11.04
CA TYR A 260 -2.76 12.71 -11.50
C TYR A 260 -1.87 11.96 -10.51
N MET A 261 -2.04 12.16 -9.20
CA MET A 261 -1.32 11.35 -8.20
C MET A 261 -1.71 9.87 -8.28
N ALA A 262 -3.00 9.56 -8.43
CA ALA A 262 -3.48 8.18 -8.59
C ALA A 262 -2.94 7.52 -9.88
N MET A 263 -2.90 8.27 -10.99
CA MET A 263 -2.27 7.84 -12.24
C MET A 263 -0.77 7.56 -12.04
N GLY A 264 -0.08 8.45 -11.33
CA GLY A 264 1.35 8.33 -11.03
C GLY A 264 1.66 7.09 -10.19
N GLN A 265 0.91 6.90 -9.10
CA GLN A 265 1.02 5.71 -8.25
C GLN A 265 0.73 4.43 -9.04
N SER A 266 -0.35 4.40 -9.82
CA SER A 266 -0.73 3.24 -10.63
C SER A 266 0.36 2.87 -11.64
N ALA A 267 0.95 3.87 -12.32
CA ALA A 267 2.06 3.66 -13.22
C ALA A 267 3.32 3.16 -12.48
N ALA A 268 3.60 3.63 -11.26
CA ALA A 268 4.70 3.13 -10.43
C ALA A 268 4.51 1.65 -10.07
N HIS A 269 3.29 1.25 -9.68
CA HIS A 269 2.95 -0.15 -9.39
C HIS A 269 3.17 -1.04 -10.62
N ARG A 270 2.67 -0.64 -11.79
CA ARG A 270 2.90 -1.38 -13.05
C ARG A 270 4.39 -1.44 -13.42
N ALA A 271 5.12 -0.34 -13.30
CA ALA A 271 6.56 -0.31 -13.56
C ALA A 271 7.33 -1.27 -12.64
N ALA A 272 6.95 -1.38 -11.37
CA ALA A 272 7.52 -2.36 -10.44
C ALA A 272 7.16 -3.80 -10.85
N THR A 273 5.92 -4.04 -11.28
CA THR A 273 5.46 -5.35 -11.78
C THR A 273 6.25 -5.82 -13.01
N PHE A 274 6.51 -4.93 -13.96
CA PHE A 274 7.23 -5.27 -15.19
C PHE A 274 8.76 -5.40 -15.02
N ALA A 275 9.29 -5.14 -13.82
CA ALA A 275 10.72 -5.26 -13.51
C ALA A 275 11.31 -6.64 -13.79
N ALA A 276 10.49 -7.70 -13.73
CA ALA A 276 10.94 -9.07 -13.84
C ALA A 276 10.99 -9.62 -15.29
N GLY A 277 10.58 -8.85 -16.31
CA GLY A 277 10.59 -9.41 -17.68
C GLY A 277 10.19 -8.50 -18.84
N ASP A 278 9.56 -7.35 -18.62
CA ASP A 278 9.15 -6.44 -19.69
C ASP A 278 9.77 -5.05 -19.49
N ILE A 279 11.06 -4.95 -19.85
CA ILE A 279 11.84 -3.73 -19.68
C ILE A 279 11.28 -2.56 -20.50
N PRO A 280 10.89 -2.72 -21.79
CA PRO A 280 10.27 -1.62 -22.53
C PRO A 280 9.02 -1.08 -21.85
N ARG A 281 8.10 -1.96 -21.41
CA ARG A 281 6.88 -1.53 -20.72
C ARG A 281 7.19 -0.87 -19.39
N ARG A 282 8.17 -1.37 -18.63
CA ARG A 282 8.64 -0.72 -17.39
C ARG A 282 9.10 0.71 -17.64
N LEU A 283 9.89 0.97 -18.69
CA LEU A 283 10.37 2.32 -19.00
C LEU A 283 9.23 3.26 -19.41
N GLU A 284 8.26 2.76 -20.17
CA GLU A 284 7.04 3.49 -20.51
C GLU A 284 6.27 3.91 -19.25
N GLU A 285 6.03 2.97 -18.33
CA GLU A 285 5.31 3.23 -17.09
C GLU A 285 6.07 4.18 -16.14
N LYS A 286 7.41 4.10 -16.09
CA LYS A 286 8.23 5.10 -15.37
C LYS A 286 8.04 6.51 -15.95
N THR A 287 7.95 6.62 -17.27
CA THR A 287 7.73 7.91 -17.94
C THR A 287 6.34 8.46 -17.62
N LYS A 288 5.31 7.60 -17.66
CA LYS A 288 3.93 7.95 -17.26
C LYS A 288 3.87 8.41 -15.80
N MET A 289 4.51 7.68 -14.88
CA MET A 289 4.59 8.03 -13.46
C MET A 289 5.15 9.45 -13.27
N ARG A 290 6.33 9.72 -13.85
CA ARG A 290 7.01 11.03 -13.71
C ARG A 290 6.16 12.16 -14.29
N ARG A 291 5.57 11.93 -15.47
CA ARG A 291 4.67 12.91 -16.11
C ARG A 291 3.46 13.22 -15.23
N ALA A 292 2.83 12.20 -14.66
CA ALA A 292 1.65 12.39 -13.82
C ALA A 292 1.95 13.21 -12.56
N PHE A 293 3.05 12.90 -11.84
CA PHE A 293 3.45 13.71 -10.69
C PHE A 293 3.84 15.15 -11.08
N ALA A 294 4.51 15.35 -12.22
CA ALA A 294 4.81 16.69 -12.72
C ALA A 294 3.52 17.48 -13.06
N LEU A 295 2.50 16.84 -13.63
CA LEU A 295 1.21 17.46 -13.89
C LEU A 295 0.47 17.81 -12.60
N ALA A 296 0.49 16.93 -11.59
CA ALA A 296 -0.09 17.24 -10.27
C ALA A 296 0.59 18.45 -9.62
N GLU A 297 1.92 18.55 -9.69
CA GLU A 297 2.66 19.72 -9.22
C GLU A 297 2.29 20.99 -9.99
N GLN A 298 2.16 20.91 -11.32
CA GLN A 298 1.75 22.05 -12.16
C GLN A 298 0.34 22.55 -11.80
N VAL A 299 -0.60 21.65 -11.51
CA VAL A 299 -1.95 22.02 -11.06
C VAL A 299 -1.89 22.86 -9.79
N TYR A 300 -1.13 22.43 -8.79
CA TYR A 300 -1.00 23.18 -7.54
C TYR A 300 -0.21 24.49 -7.71
N ARG A 301 0.82 24.52 -8.56
CA ARG A 301 1.50 25.77 -8.91
C ARG A 301 0.55 26.77 -9.59
N ALA A 302 -0.31 26.31 -10.47
CA ALA A 302 -1.30 27.15 -11.16
C ALA A 302 -2.42 27.64 -10.22
N ALA A 303 -2.66 26.94 -9.12
CA ALA A 303 -3.63 27.31 -8.08
C ALA A 303 -2.97 27.98 -6.85
N ALA A 304 -1.69 28.38 -6.93
CA ALA A 304 -0.93 28.89 -5.79
C ALA A 304 -1.58 30.13 -5.14
N ASP A 305 -2.24 30.98 -5.92
CA ASP A 305 -2.98 32.16 -5.44
C ASP A 305 -4.20 31.81 -4.58
N LYS A 306 -4.73 30.59 -4.71
CA LYS A 306 -5.92 30.09 -4.02
C LYS A 306 -5.60 29.19 -2.84
N LEU A 307 -4.33 28.83 -2.66
CA LEU A 307 -3.90 27.81 -1.70
C LEU A 307 -3.15 28.44 -0.53
N PRO A 308 -3.29 27.88 0.69
CA PRO A 308 -2.45 28.23 1.82
C PRO A 308 -0.96 28.11 1.47
N HIS A 309 -0.15 29.02 1.98
CA HIS A 309 1.30 29.00 1.78
C HIS A 309 1.74 28.95 0.30
N GLY A 310 0.91 29.46 -0.63
CA GLY A 310 1.19 29.42 -2.06
C GLY A 310 1.15 28.01 -2.67
N GLY A 311 0.50 27.04 -2.01
CA GLY A 311 0.46 25.65 -2.44
C GLY A 311 1.76 24.86 -2.20
N GLU A 312 2.72 25.41 -1.45
CA GLU A 312 4.00 24.72 -1.18
C GLU A 312 3.80 23.37 -0.46
N LEU A 313 2.84 23.27 0.47
CA LEU A 313 2.54 22.02 1.19
C LEU A 313 1.86 20.99 0.29
N GLU A 314 0.94 21.41 -0.58
CA GLU A 314 0.34 20.53 -1.58
C GLU A 314 1.41 19.96 -2.53
N ILE A 315 2.32 20.82 -3.01
CA ILE A 315 3.45 20.39 -3.86
C ILE A 315 4.37 19.43 -3.10
N ALA A 316 4.65 19.70 -1.82
CA ALA A 316 5.45 18.80 -0.99
C ALA A 316 4.77 17.44 -0.80
N ASN A 317 3.44 17.38 -0.69
CA ASN A 317 2.71 16.11 -0.66
C ASN A 317 2.80 15.35 -2.00
N VAL A 318 2.70 16.04 -3.14
CA VAL A 318 2.94 15.42 -4.47
C VAL A 318 4.35 14.84 -4.55
N LYS A 319 5.35 15.60 -4.13
CA LYS A 319 6.76 15.17 -4.10
C LYS A 319 6.99 14.00 -3.14
N HIS A 320 6.34 13.98 -1.99
CA HIS A 320 6.42 12.86 -1.07
C HIS A 320 5.93 11.55 -1.70
N ASN A 321 4.79 11.61 -2.41
CA ASN A 321 4.26 10.47 -3.15
C ASN A 321 5.20 10.02 -4.27
N LEU A 322 5.79 10.96 -5.02
CA LEU A 322 6.81 10.66 -6.02
C LEU A 322 8.02 9.95 -5.39
N ALA A 323 8.57 10.47 -4.30
CA ALA A 323 9.71 9.86 -3.61
C ALA A 323 9.41 8.44 -3.13
N ASN A 324 8.20 8.19 -2.62
CA ASN A 324 7.79 6.84 -2.22
C ASN A 324 7.66 5.90 -3.42
N CYS A 325 7.15 6.38 -4.57
CA CYS A 325 7.09 5.60 -5.81
C CYS A 325 8.50 5.28 -6.35
N LEU A 326 9.40 6.27 -6.38
CA LEU A 326 10.79 6.08 -6.78
C LEU A 326 11.48 5.03 -5.93
N ARG A 327 11.28 5.05 -4.59
CA ARG A 327 11.79 4.01 -3.69
C ARG A 327 11.34 2.61 -4.10
N MET A 328 10.09 2.42 -4.51
CA MET A 328 9.55 1.12 -4.92
C MET A 328 10.19 0.57 -6.20
N LEU A 329 10.68 1.46 -7.07
CA LEU A 329 11.30 1.07 -8.34
C LEU A 329 12.74 0.56 -8.19
N GLY A 330 13.33 0.64 -7.00
CA GLY A 330 14.61 0.01 -6.65
C GLY A 330 15.80 0.97 -6.62
N LYS A 331 17.01 0.39 -6.62
CA LYS A 331 18.26 1.09 -6.31
C LYS A 331 18.59 2.24 -7.26
N ASP A 332 18.26 2.10 -8.54
CA ASP A 332 18.58 3.10 -9.57
C ASP A 332 17.85 4.43 -9.34
N GLU A 333 16.73 4.40 -8.63
CA GLU A 333 15.90 5.57 -8.32
C GLU A 333 16.13 6.11 -6.90
N ALA A 334 16.89 5.39 -6.07
CA ALA A 334 17.03 5.69 -4.65
C ALA A 334 17.72 7.03 -4.39
N ALA A 335 18.69 7.42 -5.22
CA ALA A 335 19.37 8.71 -5.09
C ALA A 335 18.41 9.88 -5.31
N GLU A 336 17.57 9.81 -6.36
CA GLU A 336 16.56 10.83 -6.62
C GLU A 336 15.49 10.83 -5.52
N ALA A 337 15.03 9.66 -5.08
CA ALA A 337 14.07 9.55 -3.99
C ALA A 337 14.56 10.26 -2.71
N LYS A 338 15.86 10.15 -2.39
CA LYS A 338 16.47 10.86 -1.24
C LYS A 338 16.43 12.37 -1.41
N THR A 339 16.84 12.87 -2.58
CA THR A 339 16.80 14.30 -2.88
C THR A 339 15.39 14.86 -2.76
N VAL A 340 14.41 14.17 -3.36
CA VAL A 340 13.00 14.59 -3.31
C VAL A 340 12.47 14.52 -1.87
N ALA A 341 12.79 13.49 -1.09
CA ALA A 341 12.36 13.39 0.30
C ALA A 341 12.97 14.49 1.21
N ALA A 342 14.23 14.86 0.97
CA ALA A 342 14.89 15.95 1.68
C ALA A 342 14.23 17.32 1.39
N ASP A 343 13.86 17.57 0.12
CA ASP A 343 13.10 18.76 -0.26
C ASP A 343 11.75 18.83 0.47
N VAL A 344 11.02 17.70 0.53
CA VAL A 344 9.74 17.60 1.26
C VAL A 344 9.94 17.93 2.73
N LEU A 345 10.96 17.35 3.37
CA LEU A 345 11.26 17.60 4.77
C LEU A 345 11.55 19.09 5.05
N SER A 346 12.31 19.73 4.15
CA SER A 346 12.61 21.16 4.24
C SER A 346 11.34 22.01 4.19
N ILE A 347 10.46 21.76 3.22
CA ILE A 347 9.19 22.48 3.07
C ILE A 347 8.27 22.23 4.28
N ALA A 348 8.14 20.98 4.72
CA ALA A 348 7.30 20.62 5.86
C ALA A 348 7.77 21.33 7.14
N LYS A 349 9.08 21.35 7.40
CA LYS A 349 9.66 22.08 8.54
C LYS A 349 9.46 23.59 8.43
N LYS A 350 9.63 24.18 7.25
CA LYS A 350 9.40 25.61 6.98
C LYS A 350 7.98 26.04 7.38
N HIS A 351 6.97 25.23 7.11
CA HIS A 351 5.56 25.56 7.40
C HIS A 351 5.01 24.93 8.69
N GLY A 352 5.85 24.24 9.47
CA GLY A 352 5.44 23.62 10.73
C GLY A 352 4.52 22.40 10.56
N ASP A 353 4.49 21.79 9.38
CA ASP A 353 3.72 20.57 9.12
C ASP A 353 4.45 19.35 9.69
N ARG A 354 4.18 19.08 10.97
CA ARG A 354 4.78 17.96 11.72
C ARG A 354 4.49 16.60 11.10
N ALA A 355 3.29 16.41 10.54
CA ALA A 355 2.87 15.13 9.98
C ALA A 355 3.64 14.81 8.69
N LEU A 356 3.76 15.78 7.78
CA LEU A 356 4.54 15.61 6.55
C LEU A 356 6.04 15.52 6.84
N ALA A 357 6.55 16.31 7.80
CA ALA A 357 7.95 16.24 8.23
C ALA A 357 8.30 14.84 8.74
N TRP A 358 7.48 14.29 9.64
CA TRP A 358 7.65 12.94 10.15
C TRP A 358 7.61 11.88 9.03
N LYS A 359 6.67 11.98 8.09
CA LYS A 359 6.60 11.07 6.93
C LYS A 359 7.86 11.14 6.05
N ALA A 360 8.37 12.35 5.82
CA ALA A 360 9.58 12.55 5.03
C ALA A 360 10.82 11.99 5.75
N GLU A 361 10.96 12.23 7.06
CA GLU A 361 12.03 11.65 7.89
C GLU A 361 11.99 10.13 7.87
N PHE A 362 10.82 9.54 8.04
CA PHE A 362 10.62 8.10 7.97
C PHE A 362 11.03 7.53 6.60
N LEU A 363 10.62 8.18 5.50
CA LEU A 363 11.01 7.76 4.16
C LEU A 363 12.52 7.87 3.94
N MET A 364 13.16 8.93 4.44
CA MET A 364 14.62 9.07 4.36
C MET A 364 15.35 7.96 5.12
N GLY A 365 14.88 7.59 6.31
CA GLY A 365 15.43 6.46 7.06
C GLY A 365 15.39 5.15 6.25
N ARG A 366 14.26 4.88 5.56
CA ARG A 366 14.13 3.69 4.69
C ARG A 366 15.13 3.72 3.55
N LEU A 367 15.31 4.89 2.94
CA LEU A 367 16.25 5.09 1.83
C LEU A 367 17.72 5.01 2.29
N ASN A 368 18.00 5.29 3.56
CA ASN A 368 19.34 5.16 4.14
C ASN A 368 19.68 3.73 4.59
N GLY A 369 18.74 2.79 4.46
CA GLY A 369 18.94 1.41 4.90
C GLY A 369 18.96 1.28 6.42
N GLU A 370 18.41 2.26 7.14
CA GLU A 370 18.18 2.13 8.57
C GLU A 370 17.21 0.97 8.79
N ALA A 371 17.48 0.16 9.82
CA ALA A 371 16.58 -0.91 10.25
C ALA A 371 15.32 -0.27 10.84
N ILE A 372 14.41 0.11 9.95
CA ILE A 372 13.09 0.58 10.33
C ILE A 372 12.29 -0.67 10.66
N PRO A 373 11.82 -0.83 11.90
CA PRO A 373 11.20 -2.07 12.29
C PRO A 373 9.92 -2.31 11.47
N ASP A 374 9.59 -3.58 11.24
CA ASP A 374 8.54 -4.06 10.31
C ASP A 374 7.11 -3.59 10.62
N TYR A 375 6.90 -2.74 11.63
CA TYR A 375 5.58 -2.27 12.08
C TYR A 375 4.88 -1.31 11.10
N TYR A 376 5.37 -1.11 9.88
CA TYR A 376 4.76 -0.21 8.89
C TYR A 376 4.30 -0.93 7.61
N ASN A 377 3.41 -1.90 7.83
CA ASN A 377 2.21 -2.11 7.02
C ASN A 377 1.01 -1.87 7.97
N GLY A 378 0.51 -0.64 8.05
CA GLY A 378 -0.79 -0.29 8.65
C GLY A 378 -1.05 -0.48 10.16
N GLU A 379 -0.28 -1.28 10.90
CA GLU A 379 -0.69 -1.74 12.23
C GLU A 379 0.48 -2.02 13.18
N LYS A 380 0.53 -1.27 14.29
CA LYS A 380 0.38 -1.81 15.65
C LYS A 380 0.50 -0.65 16.64
N GLY A 381 -0.66 -0.15 17.05
CA GLY A 381 -0.82 0.72 18.21
C GLY A 381 -1.89 0.16 19.11
N ASP A 382 -1.80 -1.12 19.47
CA ASP A 382 -2.64 -1.74 20.50
C ASP A 382 -1.89 -1.97 21.83
N ASP A 383 -0.62 -1.57 21.95
CA ASP A 383 0.15 -1.72 23.20
C ASP A 383 0.83 -0.41 23.62
N LEU A 384 0.02 0.57 24.06
CA LEU A 384 0.43 1.55 25.07
C LEU A 384 -0.79 1.81 25.98
N LEU A 385 -1.09 0.82 26.82
CA LEU A 385 -1.78 1.00 28.11
C LEU A 385 -0.77 1.39 29.18
#